data_AF-A0A268QUI9-F1
#
_entry.id   AF-A0A268QUI9-F1
#
_cell.length_a   1.000
_cell.length_b   1.000
_cell.length_c   1.000
_cell.angle_alpha   90.00
_cell.angle_beta   90.00
_cell.angle_gamma   90.00
#
_symmetry.space_group_name_H-M   'P 1'
#
loop_
_entity.id
_entity.type
_entity.pdbx_description
1 polymer ?
#
loop_
_entity_poly.entity_id
_entity_poly.type
_entity_poly.pdbx_seq_one_letter_code
_entity_poly.pdbx_strand_id
1 'polypeptide(L)' 'KLYEQHKLVTYPRTDSRYLTKDMEATMMDRLHGIAASYKDEVKPILANQGRVLAKRVFNNEKVTDHHAIIPT' A
#
# COMPACT_ATOMS: atom_id res chain seq x y z
N LYS A 1 11.54 -7.61 -12.06
CA LYS A 1 12.56 -7.50 -10.98
C LYS A 1 11.94 -7.18 -9.62
N LEU A 2 11.20 -6.08 -9.44
CA LEU A 2 10.69 -5.64 -8.12
C LEU A 2 9.84 -6.68 -7.36
N TYR A 3 8.92 -7.37 -8.02
CA TYR A 3 8.13 -8.44 -7.39
C TYR A 3 8.91 -9.76 -7.28
N GLU A 4 9.42 -10.28 -8.40
CA GLU A 4 9.99 -11.63 -8.45
C GLU A 4 11.32 -11.74 -7.69
N GLN A 5 12.21 -10.77 -7.84
CA GLN A 5 13.57 -10.82 -7.31
C GLN A 5 13.71 -10.07 -5.98
N HIS A 6 13.07 -8.90 -5.85
CA HIS A 6 13.30 -8.03 -4.69
C HIS A 6 12.16 -8.04 -3.68
N LYS A 7 10.99 -8.57 -4.01
CA LYS A 7 9.80 -8.60 -3.14
C LYS A 7 9.54 -7.22 -2.50
N LEU A 8 9.54 -6.17 -3.33
CA LEU A 8 9.33 -4.77 -2.89
C LEU A 8 7.92 -4.26 -3.18
N VAL A 9 7.18 -4.96 -4.03
CA VAL A 9 5.81 -4.62 -4.42
C VAL A 9 4.98 -5.89 -4.43
N THR A 10 3.66 -5.74 -4.36
CA THR A 10 2.72 -6.85 -4.55
C THR A 10 2.63 -7.26 -6.03
N TYR A 11 1.83 -8.30 -6.30
CA TYR A 11 1.74 -8.93 -7.60
C TYR A 11 1.43 -7.91 -8.73
N PRO A 12 2.30 -7.78 -9.76
CA PRO A 12 2.24 -6.65 -10.69
C PRO A 12 1.27 -6.85 -11.86
N ARG A 13 0.69 -8.04 -12.04
CA ARG A 13 -0.28 -8.33 -13.10
C ARG A 13 -1.70 -8.23 -12.55
N THR A 14 -2.15 -7.01 -12.30
CA THR A 14 -3.46 -6.69 -11.73
C THR A 14 -4.07 -5.52 -12.49
N ASP A 15 -5.37 -5.58 -12.71
CA ASP A 15 -6.19 -4.50 -13.27
C ASP A 15 -6.94 -3.71 -12.17
N SER A 16 -6.95 -4.23 -10.94
CA SER A 16 -7.60 -3.59 -9.81
C SER A 16 -6.90 -2.31 -9.40
N ARG A 17 -7.72 -1.31 -9.05
CA ARG A 17 -7.30 -0.04 -8.44
C ARG A 17 -7.73 0.06 -6.98
N TYR A 18 -8.18 -1.05 -6.40
CA TYR A 18 -8.74 -1.12 -5.05
C TYR A 18 -7.94 -2.10 -4.18
N LEU A 19 -8.01 -1.86 -2.87
CA LEU A 19 -7.48 -2.70 -1.81
C LEU A 19 -8.64 -3.34 -1.05
N THR A 20 -8.38 -4.47 -0.40
CA THR A 20 -9.35 -5.06 0.52
C THR A 20 -9.35 -4.27 1.84
N LYS A 21 -10.48 -4.28 2.55
CA LYS A 21 -10.70 -3.47 3.77
C LYS A 21 -9.77 -3.85 4.91
N ASP A 22 -9.41 -5.12 5.03
CA ASP A 22 -8.46 -5.63 6.02
C ASP A 22 -7.05 -5.08 5.83
N MET A 23 -6.67 -4.70 4.61
CA MET A 23 -5.34 -4.13 4.33
C MET A 23 -5.15 -2.74 4.94
N GLU A 24 -6.22 -2.02 5.29
CA GLU A 24 -6.14 -0.68 5.90
C GLU A 24 -5.26 -0.69 7.16
N ALA A 25 -5.37 -1.75 7.98
CA ALA A 25 -4.58 -1.91 9.20
C ALA A 25 -3.07 -2.09 8.92
N THR A 26 -2.69 -2.53 7.72
CA THR A 26 -1.28 -2.80 7.36
C THR A 26 -0.55 -1.59 6.77
N MET A 27 -1.26 -0.48 6.53
CA MET A 27 -0.67 0.69 5.84
C MET A 27 0.45 1.36 6.64
N MET A 28 0.37 1.29 7.96
CA MET A 28 1.41 1.87 8.82
C MET A 28 2.75 1.14 8.65
N ASP A 29 2.73 -0.18 8.63
CA ASP A 29 3.95 -0.99 8.45
C ASP A 29 4.59 -0.72 7.09
N ARG A 30 3.77 -0.53 6.05
CA ARG A 30 4.23 -0.19 4.70
C ARG A 30 4.90 1.18 4.64
N LEU A 31 4.34 2.18 5.35
CA LEU A 31 4.98 3.49 5.49
C LEU A 31 6.37 3.37 6.13
N HIS A 32 6.51 2.53 7.15
CA HIS A 32 7.82 2.26 7.75
C HIS A 32 8.80 1.59 6.78
N GLY A 33 8.33 0.63 5.97
CA GLY A 33 9.15 -0.06 4.97
C GLY A 33 9.76 0.88 3.92
N ILE A 34 9.05 1.94 3.54
CA ILE A 34 9.53 2.91 2.55
C ILE A 34 10.25 4.13 3.16
N ALA A 35 10.15 4.33 4.48
CA ALA A 35 10.67 5.52 5.17
C ALA A 35 12.17 5.75 4.99
N ALA A 36 12.95 4.68 4.78
CA ALA A 36 14.39 4.79 4.57
C ALA A 36 14.74 5.49 3.25
N SER A 37 13.91 5.32 2.21
CA SER A 37 14.14 5.89 0.87
C SER A 37 13.30 7.15 0.61
N TYR A 38 12.17 7.32 1.29
CA TYR A 38 11.20 8.42 1.09
C TYR A 38 10.93 9.17 2.39
N LYS A 39 12.00 9.52 3.10
CA LYS A 39 11.92 10.04 4.47
C LYS A 39 11.13 11.34 4.55
N ASP A 40 11.33 12.25 3.61
CA ASP A 40 10.73 13.59 3.64
C ASP A 40 9.22 13.53 3.35
N GLU A 41 8.80 12.58 2.52
CA GLU A 41 7.40 12.32 2.20
C GLU A 41 6.69 11.57 3.33
N VAL A 42 7.36 10.62 3.97
CA VAL A 42 6.77 9.75 5.00
C VAL A 42 6.68 10.43 6.36
N LYS A 43 7.65 11.27 6.73
CA LYS A 43 7.70 11.96 8.03
C LYS A 43 6.39 12.71 8.39
N PRO A 44 5.80 13.55 7.54
CA PRO A 44 4.54 14.22 7.87
C PRO A 44 3.36 13.25 7.99
N ILE A 45 3.38 12.13 7.27
CA ILE A 45 2.32 11.10 7.32
C ILE A 45 2.39 10.34 8.65
N LEU A 46 3.59 9.96 9.09
CA LEU A 46 3.80 9.31 10.39
C LEU A 46 3.46 10.24 11.57
N ALA A 47 3.76 11.54 11.46
CA ALA A 47 3.37 12.52 12.46
C ALA A 47 1.84 12.61 12.64
N ASN A 48 1.08 12.30 11.58
CA ASN A 48 -0.38 12.19 11.59
C ASN A 48 -0.86 10.73 11.78
N GLN A 49 -0.06 9.88 12.43
CA GLN A 49 -0.38 8.50 12.76
C GLN A 49 -0.77 7.62 11.55
N GLY A 50 -0.26 7.93 10.36
CA GLY A 50 -0.58 7.14 9.16
C GLY A 50 -2.04 7.23 8.74
N ARG A 51 -2.78 8.29 9.15
CA ARG A 51 -4.21 8.44 8.88
C ARG A 51 -4.50 8.34 7.38
N VAL A 52 -5.30 7.35 7.00
CA VAL A 52 -5.73 7.18 5.61
C VAL A 52 -6.78 8.25 5.24
N LEU A 53 -6.44 9.05 4.23
CA LEU A 53 -7.34 10.07 3.67
C LEU A 53 -8.29 9.49 2.61
N ALA A 54 -7.78 8.60 1.75
CA ALA A 54 -8.51 8.08 0.61
C ALA A 54 -9.26 6.76 0.93
N LYS A 55 -10.11 6.73 1.96
CA LYS A 55 -10.80 5.50 2.41
C LYS A 55 -11.55 4.75 1.31
N ARG A 56 -12.02 5.45 0.27
CA ARG A 56 -12.69 4.87 -0.91
C ARG A 56 -11.88 3.83 -1.68
N VAL A 57 -10.55 3.80 -1.51
CA VAL A 57 -9.69 2.79 -2.17
C VAL A 57 -9.83 1.41 -1.51
N PHE A 58 -10.29 1.34 -0.27
CA PHE A 58 -10.57 0.09 0.43
C PHE A 58 -11.99 -0.38 0.14
N ASN A 59 -12.14 -1.22 -0.88
CA ASN A 59 -13.43 -1.73 -1.32
C ASN A 59 -13.33 -3.16 -1.86
N ASN A 60 -13.72 -4.12 -1.02
CA ASN A 60 -13.71 -5.55 -1.35
C ASN A 60 -14.49 -5.89 -2.62
N GLU A 61 -15.60 -5.20 -2.90
CA GLU A 61 -16.46 -5.48 -4.07
C GLU A 61 -15.81 -5.06 -5.40
N LYS A 62 -14.78 -4.21 -5.34
CA LYS A 62 -14.07 -3.70 -6.52
C LYS A 62 -12.66 -4.27 -6.68
N VAL A 63 -12.27 -5.19 -5.79
CA VAL A 63 -11.05 -5.98 -5.96
C VAL A 63 -11.37 -7.12 -6.93
N THR A 64 -10.54 -7.28 -7.97
CA THR A 64 -10.62 -8.38 -8.93
C THR A 64 -9.80 -9.58 -8.41
N ASP A 65 -9.30 -10.46 -9.27
CA ASP A 65 -8.43 -11.58 -8.89
C ASP A 65 -7.22 -11.15 -8.04
N HIS A 66 -6.79 -9.90 -8.21
CA HIS A 66 -5.72 -9.28 -7.45
C HIS A 66 -6.12 -7.88 -6.97
N HIS A 67 -5.51 -7.41 -5.89
CA HIS A 67 -5.67 -6.04 -5.42
C HIS A 67 -4.70 -5.08 -6.14
N ALA A 68 -4.83 -3.78 -5.91
CA ALA A 68 -3.94 -2.76 -6.47
C ALA A 68 -2.47 -2.96 -6.05
N ILE A 69 -1.52 -2.61 -6.92
CA ILE A 69 -0.09 -2.73 -6.63
C ILE A 69 0.29 -1.78 -5.49
N ILE A 70 0.90 -2.30 -4.43
CA ILE A 70 1.41 -1.52 -3.30
C ILE A 70 2.81 -2.01 -2.87
N PRO A 71 3.60 -1.18 -2.18
CA PRO A 71 4.86 -1.62 -1.57
C PRO A 71 4.63 -2.72 -0.54
N THR A 72 5.54 -3.69 -0.48
CA THR A 72 5.51 -4.78 0.51
C THR A 72 6.23 -4.46 1.79
#